data_AF-D3NQM7-F1
#
_entry.id   AF-D3NQM7-F1
#
_cell.length_a   1.000
_cell.length_b   1.000
_cell.length_c   1.000
_cell.angle_alpha   90.00
_cell.angle_beta   90.00
_cell.angle_gamma   90.00
#
_symmetry.space_group_name_H-M   'P 1'
#
loop_
_entity.id
_entity.type
_entity.pdbx_description
1 polymer ?
#
loop_
_entity_poly.entity_id
_entity_poly.type
_entity_poly.pdbx_seq_one_letter_code
_entity_poly.pdbx_strand_id
1 'polypeptide(L)'
;MTSADTSSSGITSVEAAPDPAGGATARGRIVLVTGLSGAGMSVALKALEDLGYEAVDNLRLSLVPALIRQADPKRRPLALVIDSRTRDFSAQSFLDELEELRRGAELEVSLVFLDCGDEVLQRRFTETRRRHPLAEDRTVPDGIQRERALLFPLKEQADVTIDTTQLSIHDLRRILSGHFRRDAQAALQVFVTSFSFRQGLPREADLVFDVRFLTNPHYDPDLRPLTGLDPAVAARVESDPDYPGFFRNLTEMLRPLLPRYNQEGKSYLTIAIGCTGGKHRSVFIAERLAAWLKEQGLRVNLSHRELDRQGLRTGGQNGNGITGNTAAGTVANHPANHQANHQANHQG
;
A
#
# COMPACT_ATOMS: atom_id res chain seq x y z
N MET A 1 38.40 -52.83 41.69
CA MET A 1 36.99 -52.75 42.11
C MET A 1 36.74 -51.32 42.58
N THR A 2 36.32 -50.48 41.62
CA THR A 2 35.10 -49.63 41.65
C THR A 2 35.24 -48.39 42.55
N SER A 3 35.80 -47.29 42.03
CA SER A 3 35.15 -46.23 41.22
C SER A 3 34.22 -45.35 42.06
N ALA A 4 34.65 -44.09 42.26
CA ALA A 4 33.89 -43.03 42.89
C ALA A 4 32.76 -42.54 41.95
N ASP A 5 31.56 -42.41 42.51
CA ASP A 5 30.37 -41.92 41.81
C ASP A 5 29.96 -40.59 42.46
N THR A 6 29.98 -39.52 41.66
CA THR A 6 29.63 -38.16 42.09
C THR A 6 28.32 -37.80 41.42
N SER A 7 27.25 -37.70 42.21
CA SER A 7 25.91 -37.29 41.80
C SER A 7 25.83 -35.77 41.57
N SER A 8 25.57 -35.34 40.33
CA SER A 8 24.95 -34.03 40.07
C SER A 8 23.88 -34.18 38.99
N SER A 9 22.63 -34.08 39.42
CA SER A 9 21.43 -34.19 38.60
C SER A 9 20.74 -32.84 38.45
N GLY A 10 20.49 -32.44 37.20
CA GLY A 10 19.23 -31.80 36.81
C GLY A 10 19.24 -30.28 36.56
N ILE A 11 19.72 -29.85 35.39
CA ILE A 11 19.09 -28.74 34.66
C ILE A 11 18.89 -29.21 33.23
N THR A 12 17.66 -29.56 32.88
CA THR A 12 17.22 -29.98 31.55
C THR A 12 17.09 -28.73 30.68
N SER A 13 18.08 -28.48 29.83
CA SER A 13 17.97 -27.55 28.71
C SER A 13 17.09 -28.17 27.64
N VAL A 14 15.96 -27.54 27.34
CA VAL A 14 15.09 -27.93 26.22
C VAL A 14 15.80 -27.53 24.92
N GLU A 15 16.39 -28.50 24.25
CA GLU A 15 16.98 -28.38 22.93
C GLU A 15 15.84 -28.28 21.89
N ALA A 16 15.71 -27.11 21.27
CA ALA A 16 14.72 -26.90 20.21
C ALA A 16 15.13 -27.68 18.96
N ALA A 17 14.24 -28.54 18.47
CA ALA A 17 14.43 -29.36 17.29
C ALA A 17 14.73 -28.51 16.03
N PRO A 18 15.61 -28.97 15.12
CA PRO A 18 15.89 -28.27 13.87
C PRO A 18 14.72 -28.42 12.90
N ASP A 19 14.26 -27.29 12.35
CA ASP A 19 13.20 -27.21 11.34
C ASP A 19 13.68 -27.88 10.02
N PRO A 20 12.94 -28.85 9.46
CA PRO A 20 13.37 -29.57 8.27
C PRO A 20 12.82 -28.91 7.00
N ALA A 21 13.57 -27.96 6.43
CA ALA A 21 13.39 -27.55 5.03
C ALA A 21 14.66 -26.89 4.47
N GLY A 22 15.56 -27.70 3.92
CA GLY A 22 16.61 -27.22 3.01
C GLY A 22 16.02 -26.99 1.60
N GLY A 23 16.15 -25.78 1.07
CA GLY A 23 15.83 -25.48 -0.34
C GLY A 23 15.79 -23.98 -0.64
N ALA A 24 16.86 -23.47 -1.26
CA ALA A 24 17.21 -22.08 -1.58
C ALA A 24 17.68 -21.23 -0.38
N THR A 25 18.95 -20.81 -0.40
CA THR A 25 19.49 -19.84 0.57
C THR A 25 18.70 -18.55 0.48
N ALA A 26 17.77 -18.32 1.41
CA ALA A 26 16.97 -17.10 1.45
C ALA A 26 17.90 -15.90 1.59
N ARG A 27 17.92 -15.02 0.57
CA ARG A 27 18.64 -13.75 0.64
C ARG A 27 17.97 -12.86 1.68
N GLY A 28 18.78 -12.14 2.45
CA GLY A 28 18.29 -11.17 3.41
C GLY A 28 17.71 -9.96 2.67
N ARG A 29 16.49 -9.54 3.03
CA ARG A 29 15.81 -8.45 2.32
C ARG A 29 16.03 -7.12 3.01
N ILE A 30 16.35 -6.11 2.22
CA ILE A 30 16.52 -4.73 2.68
C ILE A 30 15.75 -3.81 1.74
N VAL A 31 14.89 -2.98 2.32
CA VAL A 31 14.17 -1.91 1.61
C VAL A 31 14.73 -0.58 2.08
N LEU A 32 15.41 0.12 1.19
CA LEU A 32 15.82 1.50 1.42
C LEU A 32 14.69 2.42 0.94
N VAL A 33 14.16 3.24 1.84
CA VAL A 33 13.13 4.22 1.53
C VAL A 33 13.75 5.61 1.57
N THR A 34 13.61 6.33 0.46
CA THR A 34 14.00 7.74 0.35
C THR A 34 12.93 8.51 -0.43
N GLY A 35 13.10 9.82 -0.55
CA GLY A 35 12.16 10.67 -1.27
C GLY A 35 12.09 12.09 -0.73
N LEU A 36 11.20 12.87 -1.31
CA LEU A 36 11.02 14.26 -0.90
C LEU A 36 10.44 14.36 0.51
N SER A 37 10.88 15.36 1.26
CA SER A 37 10.36 15.67 2.57
C SER A 37 8.85 15.98 2.46
N GLY A 38 8.03 15.23 3.19
CA GLY A 38 6.56 15.33 3.10
C GLY A 38 5.90 14.42 2.06
N ALA A 39 6.67 13.63 1.29
CA ALA A 39 6.13 12.65 0.34
C ALA A 39 5.55 11.39 1.01
N GLY A 40 5.71 11.21 2.33
CA GLY A 40 5.09 10.11 3.07
C GLY A 40 6.03 8.99 3.51
N MET A 41 7.34 9.25 3.62
CA MET A 41 8.33 8.26 4.10
C MET A 41 7.97 7.64 5.45
N SER A 42 7.41 8.42 6.40
CA SER A 42 6.95 7.89 7.69
C SER A 42 5.78 6.92 7.56
N VAL A 43 4.85 7.19 6.63
CA VAL A 43 3.74 6.27 6.32
C VAL A 43 4.29 5.00 5.68
N ALA A 44 5.28 5.13 4.80
CA ALA A 44 5.90 3.99 4.15
C ALA A 44 6.65 3.09 5.13
N LEU A 45 7.43 3.69 6.03
CA LEU A 45 8.15 2.96 7.06
C LEU A 45 7.19 2.19 7.97
N LYS A 46 6.09 2.83 8.41
CA LYS A 46 5.05 2.16 9.21
C LYS A 46 4.39 1.02 8.44
N ALA A 47 4.11 1.21 7.15
CA ALA A 47 3.54 0.16 6.30
C ALA A 47 4.46 -1.06 6.22
N LEU A 48 5.77 -0.85 6.06
CA LEU A 48 6.76 -1.93 6.02
C LEU A 48 6.89 -2.62 7.39
N GLU A 49 6.85 -1.86 8.49
CA GLU A 49 6.83 -2.42 9.84
C GLU A 49 5.62 -3.35 10.05
N ASP A 50 4.42 -2.95 9.58
CA ASP A 50 3.20 -3.75 9.64
C ASP A 50 3.32 -5.06 8.80
N LEU A 51 4.22 -5.10 7.81
CA LEU A 51 4.56 -6.30 7.02
C LEU A 51 5.64 -7.18 7.69
N GLY A 52 6.11 -6.81 8.88
CA GLY A 52 7.09 -7.54 9.66
C GLY A 52 8.54 -7.13 9.44
N TYR A 53 8.79 -6.04 8.71
CA TYR A 53 10.14 -5.47 8.60
C TYR A 53 10.58 -4.86 9.93
N GLU A 54 11.88 -4.90 10.19
CA GLU A 54 12.51 -4.08 11.22
C GLU A 54 12.78 -2.70 10.64
N ALA A 55 12.01 -1.73 11.14
CA ALA A 55 12.00 -0.36 10.65
C ALA A 55 12.99 0.51 11.42
N VAL A 56 13.88 1.19 10.70
CA VAL A 56 14.82 2.18 11.26
C VAL A 56 14.68 3.50 10.51
N ASP A 57 14.37 4.58 11.22
CA ASP A 57 14.24 5.92 10.66
C ASP A 57 15.53 6.74 10.85
N ASN A 58 15.83 7.60 9.87
CA ASN A 58 16.91 8.58 9.90
C ASN A 58 18.29 7.98 10.25
N LEU A 59 18.61 6.82 9.67
CA LEU A 59 19.89 6.16 9.86
C LEU A 59 20.97 6.84 9.02
N ARG A 60 22.15 7.06 9.60
CA ARG A 60 23.31 7.52 8.83
C ARG A 60 23.74 6.43 7.85
N LEU A 61 23.98 6.82 6.61
CA LEU A 61 24.38 5.89 5.54
C LEU A 61 25.60 5.04 5.94
N SER A 62 26.61 5.64 6.58
CA SER A 62 27.81 4.95 7.06
C SER A 62 27.57 3.88 8.14
N LEU A 63 26.40 3.87 8.78
CA LEU A 63 26.03 2.88 9.80
C LEU A 63 25.20 1.72 9.22
N VAL A 64 24.76 1.81 7.97
CA VAL A 64 23.96 0.77 7.31
C VAL A 64 24.67 -0.58 7.31
N PRO A 65 25.96 -0.71 6.93
CA PRO A 65 26.65 -2.00 6.96
C PRO A 65 26.77 -2.61 8.37
N ALA A 66 26.93 -1.77 9.40
CA ALA A 66 27.02 -2.23 10.77
C ALA A 66 25.67 -2.78 11.27
N LEU A 67 24.58 -2.08 10.94
CA LEU A 67 23.23 -2.53 11.27
C LEU A 67 22.90 -3.86 10.58
N ILE A 68 23.21 -3.98 9.28
CA ILE A 68 22.97 -5.21 8.51
C ILE A 68 23.65 -6.42 9.15
N ARG A 69 24.90 -6.27 9.61
CA ARG A 69 25.62 -7.37 10.29
C ARG A 69 25.00 -7.77 11.63
N GLN A 70 24.33 -6.85 12.33
CA GLN A 70 23.72 -7.11 13.64
C GLN A 70 22.30 -7.66 13.53
N ALA A 71 21.49 -7.14 12.61
CA ALA A 71 20.07 -7.43 12.53
C ALA A 71 19.74 -8.77 11.81
N ASP A 72 20.72 -9.35 11.10
CA ASP A 72 20.56 -10.56 10.27
C ASP A 72 19.31 -10.48 9.35
N PRO A 73 19.40 -9.77 8.21
CA PRO A 73 18.27 -9.54 7.32
C PRO A 73 17.64 -10.81 6.73
N LYS A 74 18.32 -11.97 6.83
CA LYS A 74 17.78 -13.28 6.43
C LYS A 74 16.68 -13.74 7.38
N ARG A 75 16.80 -13.42 8.67
CA ARG A 75 15.82 -13.77 9.70
C ARG A 75 14.67 -12.76 9.75
N ARG A 76 15.00 -11.47 9.74
CA ARG A 76 14.02 -10.38 9.76
C ARG A 76 14.41 -9.29 8.76
N PRO A 77 13.58 -8.99 7.76
CA PRO A 77 13.96 -8.05 6.72
C PRO A 77 14.02 -6.61 7.27
N LEU A 78 14.86 -5.76 6.68
CA LEU A 78 15.10 -4.39 7.14
C LEU A 78 14.39 -3.36 6.26
N ALA A 79 13.79 -2.35 6.89
CA ALA A 79 13.26 -1.17 6.22
C ALA A 79 13.98 0.07 6.77
N LEU A 80 14.79 0.73 5.94
CA LEU A 80 15.64 1.83 6.37
C LEU A 80 15.21 3.12 5.66
N VAL A 81 14.83 4.14 6.42
CA VAL A 81 14.61 5.48 5.86
C VAL A 81 15.90 6.26 5.91
N ILE A 82 16.32 6.76 4.75
CA ILE A 82 17.48 7.64 4.60
C ILE A 82 17.02 8.82 3.74
N ASP A 83 17.09 10.02 4.31
CA ASP A 83 16.64 11.24 3.63
C ASP A 83 17.69 12.35 3.67
N SER A 84 17.36 13.47 3.04
CA SER A 84 18.23 14.66 2.90
C SER A 84 18.65 15.29 4.23
N ARG A 85 18.02 14.92 5.35
CA ARG A 85 18.31 15.44 6.70
C ARG A 85 19.47 14.73 7.37
N THR A 86 19.81 13.54 6.87
CA THR A 86 20.93 12.78 7.40
C THR A 86 22.22 13.61 7.25
N ARG A 87 22.99 13.76 8.33
CA ARG A 87 24.27 14.48 8.28
C ARG A 87 25.19 13.81 7.25
N ASP A 88 25.87 14.63 6.45
CA ASP A 88 26.76 14.21 5.37
C ASP A 88 26.05 13.48 4.21
N PHE A 89 24.73 13.70 4.04
CA PHE A 89 24.00 13.14 2.92
C PHE A 89 24.51 13.66 1.58
N SER A 90 24.83 12.72 0.68
CA SER A 90 25.14 12.95 -0.72
C SER A 90 24.44 11.87 -1.54
N ALA A 91 23.74 12.27 -2.60
CA ALA A 91 23.12 11.31 -3.51
C ALA A 91 24.15 10.37 -4.13
N GLN A 92 25.37 10.86 -4.42
CA GLN A 92 26.43 10.00 -4.96
C GLN A 92 26.86 8.94 -3.95
N SER A 93 27.17 9.35 -2.71
CA SER A 93 27.59 8.39 -1.67
C SER A 93 26.50 7.37 -1.35
N PHE A 94 25.23 7.77 -1.42
CA PHE A 94 24.10 6.86 -1.29
C PHE A 94 24.08 5.82 -2.41
N LEU A 95 24.27 6.23 -3.67
CA LEU A 95 24.30 5.30 -4.80
C LEU A 95 25.50 4.35 -4.71
N ASP A 96 26.67 4.86 -4.34
CA ASP A 96 27.87 4.04 -4.17
C ASP A 96 27.63 2.95 -3.11
N GLU A 97 27.04 3.31 -1.96
CA GLU A 97 26.68 2.35 -0.91
C GLU A 97 25.59 1.37 -1.37
N LEU A 98 24.57 1.84 -2.10
CA LEU A 98 23.52 0.97 -2.67
C LEU A 98 24.12 -0.08 -3.62
N GLU A 99 25.08 0.30 -4.45
CA GLU A 99 25.78 -0.63 -5.35
C GLU A 99 26.64 -1.64 -4.59
N GLU A 100 27.36 -1.21 -3.54
CA GLU A 100 28.11 -2.11 -2.65
C GLU A 100 27.17 -3.14 -2.00
N LEU A 101 26.03 -2.69 -1.46
CA LEU A 101 25.04 -3.58 -0.86
C LEU A 101 24.44 -4.56 -1.87
N ARG A 102 24.13 -4.10 -3.10
CA ARG A 102 23.61 -4.95 -4.18
C ARG A 102 24.64 -5.96 -4.70
N ARG A 103 25.93 -5.68 -4.59
CA ARG A 103 27.00 -6.65 -4.93
C ARG A 103 27.06 -7.83 -3.96
N GLY A 104 26.55 -7.69 -2.75
CA GLY A 104 26.46 -8.79 -1.77
C GLY A 104 25.48 -9.87 -2.23
N ALA A 105 25.99 -11.06 -2.59
CA ALA A 105 25.17 -12.18 -3.08
C ALA A 105 24.12 -12.70 -2.08
N GLU A 106 24.26 -12.35 -0.80
CA GLU A 106 23.38 -12.75 0.29
C GLU A 106 22.21 -11.80 0.53
N LEU A 107 22.18 -10.64 -0.13
CA LEU A 107 21.17 -9.60 0.10
C LEU A 107 20.32 -9.38 -1.15
N GLU A 108 19.05 -9.07 -0.92
CA GLU A 108 18.10 -8.55 -1.90
C GLU A 108 17.77 -7.12 -1.46
N VAL A 109 18.27 -6.13 -2.20
CA VAL A 109 18.19 -4.72 -1.82
C VAL A 109 17.31 -3.97 -2.81
N SER A 110 16.24 -3.35 -2.33
CA SER A 110 15.33 -2.52 -3.13
C SER A 110 15.38 -1.07 -2.68
N LEU A 111 15.50 -0.15 -3.64
CA LEU A 111 15.38 1.29 -3.43
C LEU A 111 13.96 1.76 -3.80
N VAL A 112 13.26 2.30 -2.81
CA VAL A 112 11.95 2.96 -2.99
C VAL A 112 12.13 4.46 -2.92
N PHE A 113 11.68 5.15 -3.96
CA PHE A 113 11.65 6.61 -4.03
C PHE A 113 10.21 7.13 -3.94
N LEU A 114 9.93 7.95 -2.93
CA LEU A 114 8.65 8.64 -2.78
C LEU A 114 8.73 10.05 -3.37
N ASP A 115 7.96 10.28 -4.44
CA ASP A 115 7.81 11.59 -5.07
C ASP A 115 6.44 12.21 -4.69
N CYS A 116 6.31 13.51 -4.91
CA CYS A 116 5.08 14.26 -4.75
C CYS A 116 5.21 15.59 -5.49
N GLY A 117 4.12 16.07 -6.08
CA GLY A 117 4.06 17.38 -6.73
C GLY A 117 4.31 18.52 -5.75
N ASP A 118 5.00 19.56 -6.22
CA ASP A 118 5.50 20.67 -5.40
C ASP A 118 4.37 21.40 -4.67
N GLU A 119 3.25 21.67 -5.35
CA GLU A 119 2.09 22.34 -4.76
C GLU A 119 1.48 21.52 -3.60
N VAL A 120 1.45 20.19 -3.75
CA VAL A 120 0.94 19.28 -2.71
C VAL A 120 1.90 19.22 -1.53
N LEU A 121 3.21 19.17 -1.77
CA LEU A 121 4.22 19.22 -0.72
C LEU A 121 4.12 20.53 0.07
N GLN A 122 4.06 21.67 -0.64
CA GLN A 122 3.90 22.98 -0.03
C GLN A 122 2.67 23.02 0.88
N ARG A 123 1.53 22.52 0.40
CA ARG A 123 0.30 22.41 1.19
C ARG A 123 0.48 21.52 2.43
N ARG A 124 1.10 20.34 2.30
CA ARG A 124 1.38 19.43 3.43
C ARG A 124 2.27 20.09 4.50
N PHE A 125 3.26 20.88 4.10
CA PHE A 125 4.10 21.64 5.03
C PHE A 125 3.33 22.75 5.73
N THR A 126 2.47 23.47 5.01
CA THR A 126 1.58 24.49 5.61
C THR A 126 0.61 23.88 6.62
N GLU A 127 -0.01 22.75 6.29
CA GLU A 127 -0.98 22.06 7.14
C GLU A 127 -0.33 21.50 8.42
N THR A 128 0.85 20.87 8.29
CA THR A 128 1.57 20.29 9.43
C THR A 128 2.36 21.33 10.23
N ARG A 129 2.50 22.56 9.72
CA ARG A 129 3.34 23.64 10.25
C ARG A 129 4.80 23.21 10.51
N ARG A 130 5.26 22.16 9.84
CA ARG A 130 6.65 21.68 9.94
C ARG A 130 7.54 22.54 9.06
N ARG A 131 8.78 22.76 9.51
CA ARG A 131 9.80 23.40 8.68
C ARG A 131 10.30 22.41 7.63
N HIS A 132 10.55 22.89 6.42
CA HIS A 132 11.21 22.09 5.40
C HIS A 132 12.71 22.02 5.70
N PRO A 133 13.35 20.83 5.69
CA PRO A 133 14.73 20.69 6.16
C PRO A 133 15.76 21.48 5.36
N LEU A 134 15.60 21.55 4.04
CA LEU A 134 16.46 22.37 3.18
C LEU A 134 15.95 23.83 3.01
N ALA A 135 15.06 24.30 3.89
CA ALA A 135 14.50 25.65 3.84
C ALA A 135 14.81 26.53 5.07
N GLU A 136 15.93 26.31 5.76
CA GLU A 136 16.27 27.07 6.97
C GLU A 136 16.46 28.58 6.71
N ASP A 137 16.96 28.93 5.53
CA ASP A 137 17.32 30.28 5.08
C ASP A 137 16.47 30.79 3.90
N ARG A 138 15.40 30.08 3.53
CA ARG A 138 14.64 30.31 2.29
C ARG A 138 13.17 29.90 2.41
N THR A 139 12.42 30.08 1.33
CA THR A 139 11.01 29.66 1.30
C THR A 139 10.85 28.15 1.16
N VAL A 140 9.71 27.60 1.59
CA VAL A 140 9.39 26.17 1.42
C VAL A 140 9.45 25.73 -0.06
N PRO A 141 8.89 26.47 -1.04
CA PRO A 141 9.06 26.15 -2.45
C PRO A 141 10.53 26.02 -2.90
N ASP A 142 11.40 26.95 -2.49
CA ASP A 142 12.83 26.89 -2.84
C ASP A 142 13.52 25.67 -2.22
N GLY A 143 13.14 25.34 -0.97
CA GLY A 143 13.61 24.13 -0.29
C GLY A 143 13.21 22.85 -1.04
N ILE A 144 11.96 22.77 -1.51
CA ILE A 144 11.43 21.63 -2.28
C ILE A 144 12.21 21.47 -3.59
N GLN A 145 12.43 22.56 -4.35
CA GLN A 145 13.17 22.49 -5.62
C GLN A 145 14.60 22.03 -5.41
N ARG A 146 15.27 22.54 -4.37
CA ARG A 146 16.63 22.14 -4.05
C ARG A 146 16.71 20.67 -3.64
N GLU A 147 15.76 20.19 -2.83
CA GLU A 147 15.69 18.79 -2.46
C GLU A 147 15.44 17.90 -3.68
N ARG A 148 14.54 18.31 -4.57
CA ARG A 148 14.27 17.59 -5.82
C ARG A 148 15.50 17.47 -6.69
N ALA A 149 16.27 18.55 -6.87
CA ALA A 149 17.52 18.51 -7.61
C ALA A 149 18.56 17.60 -6.94
N LEU A 150 18.68 17.67 -5.61
CA LEU A 150 19.59 16.83 -4.83
C LEU A 150 19.26 15.34 -4.95
N LEU A 151 17.98 14.99 -4.89
CA LEU A 151 17.51 13.60 -4.85
C LEU A 151 17.23 13.01 -6.24
N PHE A 152 17.29 13.81 -7.31
CA PHE A 152 17.03 13.36 -8.68
C PHE A 152 17.86 12.13 -9.09
N PRO A 153 19.19 12.04 -8.81
CA PRO A 153 19.96 10.84 -9.15
C PRO A 153 19.45 9.57 -8.46
N LEU A 154 18.91 9.68 -7.24
CA LEU A 154 18.33 8.54 -6.53
C LEU A 154 17.03 8.08 -7.14
N LYS A 155 16.21 9.03 -7.62
CA LYS A 155 14.97 8.72 -8.32
C LYS A 155 15.22 7.92 -9.60
N GLU A 156 16.24 8.29 -10.38
CA GLU A 156 16.60 7.60 -11.63
C GLU A 156 17.06 6.14 -11.40
N GLN A 157 17.61 5.84 -10.22
CA GLN A 157 18.13 4.51 -9.87
C GLN A 157 17.18 3.71 -8.97
N ALA A 158 16.00 4.25 -8.68
CA ALA A 158 15.02 3.61 -7.80
C ALA A 158 14.35 2.42 -8.50
N ASP A 159 14.30 1.28 -7.81
CA ASP A 159 13.59 0.10 -8.29
C ASP A 159 12.07 0.35 -8.31
N VAL A 160 11.58 1.15 -7.35
CA VAL A 160 10.17 1.52 -7.24
C VAL A 160 10.07 3.01 -6.98
N THR A 161 9.48 3.74 -7.92
CA THR A 161 9.10 5.15 -7.73
C THR A 161 7.60 5.25 -7.49
N ILE A 162 7.19 5.86 -6.37
CA ILE A 162 5.78 6.05 -6.03
C ILE A 162 5.48 7.55 -5.98
N ASP A 163 4.61 8.01 -6.87
CA ASP A 163 4.11 9.39 -6.82
C ASP A 163 2.92 9.47 -5.85
N THR A 164 3.11 10.19 -4.74
CA THR A 164 2.13 10.34 -3.68
C THR A 164 1.23 11.59 -3.83
N THR A 165 1.32 12.31 -4.96
CA THR A 165 0.60 13.56 -5.21
C THR A 165 -0.90 13.42 -4.99
N GLN A 166 -1.49 12.33 -5.49
CA GLN A 166 -2.93 12.06 -5.41
C GLN A 166 -3.27 10.84 -4.55
N LEU A 167 -2.29 10.29 -3.84
CA LEU A 167 -2.49 9.08 -3.04
C LEU A 167 -2.95 9.42 -1.63
N SER A 168 -3.90 8.65 -1.13
CA SER A 168 -4.21 8.62 0.30
C SER A 168 -3.15 7.82 1.07
N ILE A 169 -3.15 7.95 2.40
CA ILE A 169 -2.30 7.12 3.28
C ILE A 169 -2.59 5.63 3.08
N HIS A 170 -3.86 5.28 2.79
CA HIS A 170 -4.27 3.90 2.58
C HIS A 170 -3.79 3.36 1.23
N ASP A 171 -3.80 4.19 0.19
CA ASP A 171 -3.24 3.82 -1.12
C ASP A 171 -1.75 3.53 -1.02
N LEU A 172 -0.99 4.42 -0.38
CA LEU A 172 0.45 4.23 -0.20
C LEU A 172 0.75 2.93 0.57
N ARG A 173 0.03 2.67 1.67
CA ARG A 173 0.16 1.41 2.44
C ARG A 173 -0.13 0.18 1.57
N ARG A 174 -1.18 0.22 0.75
CA ARG A 174 -1.58 -0.88 -0.12
C ARG A 174 -0.56 -1.13 -1.22
N ILE A 175 -0.05 -0.07 -1.86
CA ILE A 175 1.01 -0.16 -2.86
C ILE A 175 2.23 -0.84 -2.24
N LEU A 176 2.72 -0.34 -1.09
CA LEU A 176 3.88 -0.93 -0.40
C LEU A 176 3.63 -2.37 0.06
N SER A 177 2.42 -2.68 0.51
CA SER A 177 2.03 -4.05 0.87
C SER A 177 2.06 -5.00 -0.32
N GLY A 178 1.63 -4.55 -1.49
CA GLY A 178 1.86 -5.34 -2.70
C GLY A 178 3.36 -5.50 -2.95
N HIS A 179 4.10 -4.39 -2.96
CA HIS A 179 5.54 -4.34 -3.28
C HIS A 179 6.45 -5.19 -2.40
N PHE A 180 6.10 -5.40 -1.12
CA PHE A 180 7.04 -5.93 -0.14
C PHE A 180 6.47 -7.06 0.74
N ARG A 181 5.33 -7.66 0.38
CA ARG A 181 4.82 -8.84 1.09
C ARG A 181 5.76 -10.04 0.96
N ARG A 182 5.88 -10.81 2.05
CA ARG A 182 6.81 -11.95 2.18
C ARG A 182 6.31 -13.26 1.56
N ASP A 183 5.07 -13.35 1.09
CA ASP A 183 4.49 -14.62 0.64
C ASP A 183 5.23 -15.16 -0.61
N ALA A 184 6.00 -16.23 -0.36
CA ALA A 184 7.03 -16.86 -1.20
C ALA A 184 6.54 -17.57 -2.47
N GLN A 185 5.55 -17.02 -3.15
CA GLN A 185 5.38 -17.26 -4.57
C GLN A 185 5.54 -15.91 -5.25
N ALA A 186 6.63 -15.77 -6.01
CA ALA A 186 6.86 -14.68 -6.96
C ALA A 186 5.79 -14.74 -8.06
N ALA A 187 4.55 -14.50 -7.66
CA ALA A 187 3.39 -14.39 -8.51
C ALA A 187 3.15 -12.89 -8.68
N LEU A 188 3.06 -12.48 -9.95
CA LEU A 188 2.69 -11.14 -10.36
C LEU A 188 1.53 -10.60 -9.51
N GLN A 189 1.80 -9.55 -8.75
CA GLN A 189 0.78 -8.81 -8.03
C GLN A 189 0.19 -7.75 -8.95
N VAL A 190 -1.12 -7.84 -9.21
CA VAL A 190 -1.80 -6.87 -10.06
C VAL A 190 -2.47 -5.81 -9.19
N PHE A 191 -2.27 -4.55 -9.54
CA PHE A 191 -3.02 -3.41 -9.01
C PHE A 191 -4.01 -2.96 -10.08
N VAL A 192 -5.28 -2.86 -9.71
CA VAL A 192 -6.31 -2.26 -10.57
C VAL A 192 -6.73 -0.95 -9.93
N THR A 193 -6.71 0.15 -10.68
CA THR A 193 -7.12 1.45 -10.15
C THR A 193 -8.05 2.15 -11.12
N SER A 194 -9.19 2.65 -10.62
CA SER A 194 -10.02 3.56 -11.41
C SER A 194 -9.58 5.00 -11.20
N PHE A 195 -9.54 5.79 -12.28
CA PHE A 195 -9.13 7.19 -12.21
C PHE A 195 -9.97 8.13 -13.07
N SER A 196 -9.80 9.43 -12.84
CA SER A 196 -10.37 10.54 -13.60
C SER A 196 -9.34 11.16 -14.56
N PHE A 197 -9.63 11.18 -15.86
CA PHE A 197 -8.81 11.91 -16.84
C PHE A 197 -8.72 13.41 -16.53
N ARG A 198 -9.75 14.01 -15.92
CA ARG A 198 -9.69 15.42 -15.48
C ARG A 198 -8.65 15.67 -14.41
N GLN A 199 -8.30 14.64 -13.63
CA GLN A 199 -7.30 14.72 -12.55
C GLN A 199 -5.93 14.17 -12.99
N GLY A 200 -5.75 13.84 -14.28
CA GLY A 200 -4.51 13.29 -14.84
C GLY A 200 -4.36 11.78 -14.67
N LEU A 201 -3.44 11.18 -15.42
CA LEU A 201 -3.15 9.74 -15.36
C LEU A 201 -2.41 9.40 -14.05
N PRO A 202 -2.65 8.22 -13.44
CA PRO A 202 -1.78 7.70 -12.40
C PRO A 202 -0.39 7.47 -12.97
N ARG A 203 0.65 8.01 -12.32
CA ARG A 203 2.03 7.94 -12.83
C ARG A 203 2.61 6.53 -12.72
N GLU A 204 2.08 5.75 -11.80
CA GLU A 204 2.43 4.35 -11.52
C GLU A 204 1.75 3.36 -12.47
N ALA A 205 0.91 3.83 -13.42
CA ALA A 205 0.18 2.96 -14.32
C ALA A 205 1.09 2.38 -15.41
N ASP A 206 1.11 1.05 -15.52
CA ASP A 206 1.77 0.35 -16.62
C ASP A 206 0.87 0.26 -17.85
N LEU A 207 -0.43 -0.01 -17.61
CA LEU A 207 -1.46 -0.11 -18.64
C LEU A 207 -2.59 0.85 -18.32
N VAL A 208 -3.05 1.59 -19.33
CA VAL A 208 -4.12 2.59 -19.17
C VAL A 208 -5.21 2.33 -20.21
N PHE A 209 -6.45 2.15 -19.75
CA PHE A 209 -7.61 1.92 -20.61
C PHE A 209 -8.64 3.02 -20.45
N ASP A 210 -8.99 3.67 -21.58
CA ASP A 210 -10.01 4.70 -21.63
C ASP A 210 -11.40 4.09 -21.84
N VAL A 211 -12.32 4.32 -20.92
CA VAL A 211 -13.72 3.85 -20.99
C VAL A 211 -14.71 4.99 -21.15
N ARG A 212 -14.27 6.18 -21.61
CA ARG A 212 -15.13 7.35 -21.83
C ARG A 212 -16.15 7.16 -22.96
N PHE A 213 -15.97 6.17 -23.82
CA PHE A 213 -16.90 5.86 -24.91
C PHE A 213 -18.16 5.14 -24.43
N LEU A 214 -18.11 4.42 -23.29
CA LEU A 214 -19.28 3.75 -22.72
C LEU A 214 -20.33 4.77 -22.26
N THR A 215 -21.59 4.34 -22.27
CA THR A 215 -22.78 5.07 -21.83
C THR A 215 -22.52 5.76 -20.50
N ASN A 216 -22.66 7.08 -20.49
CA ASN A 216 -22.33 7.91 -19.35
C ASN A 216 -23.52 7.99 -18.36
N PRO A 217 -23.44 7.40 -17.16
CA PRO A 217 -24.54 7.43 -16.19
C PRO A 217 -24.81 8.84 -15.64
N HIS A 218 -23.89 9.79 -15.83
CA HIS A 218 -24.02 11.15 -15.32
C HIS A 218 -25.22 11.93 -15.91
N TYR A 219 -25.73 11.55 -17.09
CA TYR A 219 -26.89 12.23 -17.69
C TYR A 219 -28.22 11.82 -17.08
N ASP A 220 -28.23 10.73 -16.31
CA ASP A 220 -29.38 10.32 -15.53
C ASP A 220 -29.29 10.99 -14.14
N PRO A 221 -30.25 11.88 -13.78
CA PRO A 221 -30.25 12.58 -12.50
C PRO A 221 -30.19 11.66 -11.28
N ASP A 222 -30.80 10.47 -11.37
CA ASP A 222 -30.90 9.51 -10.27
C ASP A 222 -29.59 8.73 -10.09
N LEU A 223 -28.84 8.51 -11.17
CA LEU A 223 -27.54 7.83 -11.16
C LEU A 223 -26.36 8.78 -10.88
N ARG A 224 -26.53 10.08 -11.14
CA ARG A 224 -25.49 11.10 -10.93
C ARG A 224 -24.90 11.11 -9.50
N PRO A 225 -25.68 11.04 -8.40
CA PRO A 225 -25.13 11.01 -7.05
C PRO A 225 -24.45 9.68 -6.71
N LEU A 226 -24.80 8.59 -7.38
CA LEU A 226 -24.25 7.24 -7.15
C LEU A 226 -22.84 7.08 -7.74
N THR A 227 -22.22 5.93 -7.50
CA THR A 227 -20.88 5.52 -7.95
C THR A 227 -20.95 4.24 -8.78
N GLY A 228 -19.86 3.86 -9.44
CA GLY A 228 -19.78 2.59 -10.18
C GLY A 228 -19.88 1.33 -9.31
N LEU A 229 -19.90 1.49 -7.98
CA LEU A 229 -20.13 0.41 -7.01
C LEU A 229 -21.63 0.12 -6.84
N ASP A 230 -22.49 1.08 -7.17
CA ASP A 230 -23.92 0.96 -6.99
C ASP A 230 -24.55 0.11 -8.10
N PRO A 231 -25.40 -0.89 -7.78
CA PRO A 231 -25.99 -1.79 -8.76
C PRO A 231 -26.74 -1.08 -9.91
N ALA A 232 -27.39 0.06 -9.61
CA ALA A 232 -28.10 0.83 -10.62
C ALA A 232 -27.16 1.46 -11.66
N VAL A 233 -25.99 1.93 -11.23
CA VAL A 233 -24.95 2.46 -12.14
C VAL A 233 -24.31 1.33 -12.93
N ALA A 234 -24.02 0.20 -12.26
CA ALA A 234 -23.48 -0.99 -12.90
C ALA A 234 -24.39 -1.49 -14.03
N ALA A 235 -25.69 -1.65 -13.76
CA ALA A 235 -26.67 -2.05 -14.75
C ALA A 235 -26.75 -1.06 -15.93
N ARG A 236 -26.65 0.24 -15.67
CA ARG A 236 -26.65 1.26 -16.72
C ARG A 236 -25.44 1.14 -17.64
N VAL A 237 -24.24 0.94 -17.10
CA VAL A 237 -23.01 0.78 -17.90
C VAL A 237 -23.02 -0.56 -18.63
N GLU A 238 -23.52 -1.63 -17.99
CA GLU A 238 -23.61 -2.98 -18.56
C GLU A 238 -24.66 -3.08 -19.69
N SER A 239 -25.69 -2.24 -19.67
CA SER A 239 -26.68 -2.15 -20.75
C SER A 239 -26.15 -1.50 -22.05
N ASP A 240 -24.93 -0.97 -22.03
CA ASP A 240 -24.30 -0.41 -23.20
C ASP A 240 -24.01 -1.52 -24.24
N PRO A 241 -24.39 -1.35 -25.52
CA PRO A 241 -24.19 -2.38 -26.54
C PRO A 241 -22.71 -2.71 -26.80
N ASP A 242 -21.79 -1.77 -26.56
CA ASP A 242 -20.36 -1.95 -26.78
C ASP A 242 -19.65 -2.59 -25.58
N TYR A 243 -20.25 -2.56 -24.38
CA TYR A 243 -19.63 -3.08 -23.15
C TYR A 243 -19.22 -4.56 -23.25
N PRO A 244 -20.08 -5.51 -23.67
CA PRO A 244 -19.71 -6.92 -23.72
C PRO A 244 -18.54 -7.19 -24.66
N GLY A 245 -18.53 -6.53 -25.83
CA GLY A 245 -17.46 -6.66 -26.81
C GLY A 245 -16.14 -6.09 -26.31
N PHE A 246 -16.18 -4.89 -25.73
CA PHE A 246 -15.01 -4.25 -25.13
C PHE A 246 -14.41 -5.10 -24.00
N PHE A 247 -15.22 -5.52 -23.03
CA PHE A 247 -14.72 -6.23 -21.85
C PHE A 247 -14.13 -7.60 -22.22
N ARG A 248 -14.77 -8.32 -23.16
CA ARG A 248 -14.21 -9.56 -23.71
C ARG A 248 -12.85 -9.30 -24.37
N ASN A 249 -12.75 -8.34 -25.29
CA ASN A 249 -11.50 -8.08 -26.00
C ASN A 249 -10.38 -7.60 -25.06
N LEU A 250 -10.71 -6.79 -24.05
CA LEU A 250 -9.77 -6.38 -23.00
C LEU A 250 -9.20 -7.59 -22.26
N THR A 251 -10.06 -8.50 -21.79
CA THR A 251 -9.63 -9.69 -21.06
C THR A 251 -8.89 -10.71 -21.94
N GLU A 252 -9.28 -10.86 -23.21
CA GLU A 252 -8.57 -11.68 -24.20
C GLU A 252 -7.17 -11.13 -24.51
N MET A 253 -7.00 -9.81 -24.52
CA MET A 253 -5.68 -9.18 -24.66
C MET A 253 -4.82 -9.38 -23.41
N LEU A 254 -5.39 -9.22 -22.21
CA LEU A 254 -4.62 -9.33 -20.96
C LEU A 254 -4.21 -10.77 -20.65
N ARG A 255 -5.06 -11.76 -20.96
CA ARG A 255 -4.82 -13.18 -20.67
C ARG A 255 -3.42 -13.68 -21.07
N PRO A 256 -2.92 -13.47 -22.30
CA PRO A 256 -1.57 -13.88 -22.68
C PRO A 256 -0.45 -12.96 -22.16
N LEU A 257 -0.75 -11.70 -21.80
CA LEU A 257 0.24 -10.75 -21.30
C LEU A 257 0.61 -10.99 -19.83
N LEU A 258 -0.36 -11.35 -18.99
CA LEU A 258 -0.18 -11.60 -17.56
C LEU A 258 0.95 -12.62 -17.26
N PRO A 259 0.99 -13.82 -17.87
CA PRO A 259 2.09 -14.75 -17.63
C PRO A 259 3.43 -14.25 -18.21
N ARG A 260 3.42 -13.42 -19.26
CA ARG A 260 4.64 -12.85 -19.85
C ARG A 260 5.27 -11.80 -18.94
N TYR A 261 4.47 -10.91 -18.34
CA TYR A 261 4.96 -9.99 -17.32
C TYR A 261 5.61 -10.73 -16.16
N ASN A 262 4.98 -11.81 -15.69
CA ASN A 262 5.55 -12.64 -14.64
C ASN A 262 6.88 -13.29 -15.04
N GLN A 263 6.99 -13.80 -16.28
CA GLN A 263 8.22 -14.41 -16.81
C GLN A 263 9.36 -13.40 -16.99
N GLU A 264 9.04 -12.16 -17.33
CA GLU A 264 9.99 -11.05 -17.45
C GLU A 264 10.48 -10.55 -16.07
N GLY A 265 10.04 -11.19 -14.97
CA GLY A 265 10.43 -10.83 -13.62
C GLY A 265 9.71 -9.61 -13.08
N LYS A 266 8.62 -9.17 -13.75
CA LYS A 266 7.80 -8.06 -13.26
C LYS A 266 7.02 -8.53 -12.03
N SER A 267 7.40 -8.00 -10.87
CA SER A 267 6.72 -8.32 -9.61
C SER A 267 5.34 -7.64 -9.49
N TYR A 268 5.16 -6.49 -10.16
CA TYR A 268 3.98 -5.63 -10.02
C TYR A 268 3.48 -5.13 -11.36
N LEU A 269 2.16 -5.24 -11.59
CA LEU A 269 1.50 -4.67 -12.77
C LEU A 269 0.35 -3.76 -12.34
N THR A 270 0.41 -2.49 -12.69
CA THR A 270 -0.68 -1.54 -12.44
C THR A 270 -1.51 -1.29 -13.69
N ILE A 271 -2.78 -1.63 -13.63
CA ILE A 271 -3.78 -1.41 -14.68
C ILE A 271 -4.73 -0.30 -14.24
N ALA A 272 -4.69 0.83 -14.95
CA ALA A 272 -5.50 1.99 -14.68
C ALA A 272 -6.68 2.10 -15.66
N ILE A 273 -7.90 2.21 -15.13
CA ILE A 273 -9.12 2.38 -15.90
C ILE A 273 -9.61 3.82 -15.77
N GLY A 274 -9.71 4.54 -16.87
CA GLY A 274 -9.98 5.98 -16.89
C GLY A 274 -11.36 6.33 -17.43
N CYS A 275 -12.09 7.19 -16.71
CA CYS A 275 -13.23 7.91 -17.28
C CYS A 275 -13.10 9.41 -17.00
N THR A 276 -14.05 10.22 -17.45
CA THR A 276 -13.93 11.69 -17.29
C THR A 276 -13.92 12.15 -15.83
N GLY A 277 -14.69 11.51 -14.96
CA GLY A 277 -14.89 11.96 -13.57
C GLY A 277 -14.36 11.01 -12.49
N GLY A 278 -13.89 9.81 -12.85
CA GLY A 278 -13.39 8.82 -11.88
C GLY A 278 -14.46 8.20 -10.96
N LYS A 279 -15.75 8.39 -11.24
CA LYS A 279 -16.84 8.05 -10.31
C LYS A 279 -17.71 6.85 -10.72
N HIS A 280 -18.02 6.73 -12.01
CA HIS A 280 -19.04 5.78 -12.52
C HIS A 280 -18.41 4.67 -13.37
N ARG A 281 -18.17 4.95 -14.66
CA ARG A 281 -17.71 3.97 -15.65
C ARG A 281 -16.37 3.33 -15.28
N SER A 282 -15.39 4.14 -14.90
CA SER A 282 -14.07 3.60 -14.56
C SER A 282 -14.10 2.74 -13.30
N VAL A 283 -14.89 3.12 -12.30
CA VAL A 283 -15.09 2.35 -11.06
C VAL A 283 -15.72 1.00 -11.38
N PHE A 284 -16.82 0.99 -12.14
CA PHE A 284 -17.50 -0.24 -12.55
C PHE A 284 -16.58 -1.19 -13.34
N ILE A 285 -15.88 -0.68 -14.36
CA ILE A 285 -14.99 -1.51 -15.18
C ILE A 285 -13.78 -2.00 -14.36
N ALA A 286 -13.25 -1.19 -13.43
CA ALA A 286 -12.17 -1.62 -12.55
C ALA A 286 -12.61 -2.77 -11.61
N GLU A 287 -13.81 -2.70 -11.05
CA GLU A 287 -14.41 -3.79 -10.24
C GLU A 287 -14.56 -5.08 -11.07
N ARG A 288 -15.14 -4.98 -12.27
CA ARG A 288 -15.31 -6.12 -13.18
C ARG A 288 -13.97 -6.75 -13.56
N LEU A 289 -12.97 -5.92 -13.91
CA LEU A 289 -11.63 -6.39 -14.27
C LEU A 289 -10.93 -7.05 -13.07
N ALA A 290 -11.04 -6.46 -11.88
CA ALA A 290 -10.44 -7.02 -10.68
C ALA A 290 -11.05 -8.38 -10.31
N ALA A 291 -12.36 -8.55 -10.46
CA ALA A 291 -13.03 -9.84 -10.28
C ALA A 291 -12.52 -10.89 -11.28
N TRP A 292 -12.47 -10.54 -12.57
CA TRP A 292 -11.95 -11.44 -13.61
C TRP A 292 -10.49 -11.86 -13.36
N LEU A 293 -9.62 -10.92 -12.95
CA LEU A 293 -8.22 -11.21 -12.63
C LEU A 293 -8.09 -12.16 -11.44
N LYS A 294 -8.94 -12.02 -10.40
CA LYS A 294 -8.98 -12.96 -9.27
C LYS A 294 -9.41 -14.36 -9.71
N GLU A 295 -10.38 -14.46 -10.63
CA GLU A 295 -10.78 -15.73 -11.24
C GLU A 295 -9.64 -16.38 -12.05
N GLN A 296 -8.71 -15.59 -12.60
CA GLN A 296 -7.49 -16.11 -13.23
C GLN A 296 -6.43 -16.58 -12.21
N GLY A 297 -6.73 -16.58 -10.91
CA GLY A 297 -5.83 -17.00 -9.84
C GLY A 297 -4.76 -15.96 -9.46
N LEU A 298 -4.89 -14.72 -9.93
CA LEU A 298 -3.93 -13.65 -9.64
C LEU A 298 -4.24 -12.98 -8.31
N ARG A 299 -3.18 -12.49 -7.66
CA ARG A 299 -3.32 -11.59 -6.52
C ARG A 299 -3.66 -10.21 -7.03
N VAL A 300 -4.80 -9.67 -6.61
CA VAL A 300 -5.33 -8.39 -7.11
C VAL A 300 -5.62 -7.42 -5.98
N ASN A 301 -5.09 -6.21 -6.09
CA ASN A 301 -5.40 -5.08 -5.23
C ASN A 301 -6.19 -4.03 -6.01
N LEU A 302 -7.43 -3.75 -5.61
CA LEU A 302 -8.29 -2.75 -6.24
C LEU A 302 -8.29 -1.44 -5.45
N SER A 303 -8.36 -0.30 -6.15
CA SER A 303 -8.58 1.03 -5.58
C SER A 303 -9.35 1.96 -6.50
N HIS A 304 -9.93 3.01 -5.91
CA HIS A 304 -10.72 4.00 -6.65
C HIS A 304 -10.26 5.41 -6.28
N ARG A 305 -9.27 5.93 -7.03
CA ARG A 305 -8.53 7.15 -6.68
C ARG A 305 -9.43 8.32 -6.28
N GLU A 306 -10.49 8.59 -7.04
CA GLU A 306 -11.39 9.71 -6.73
C GLU A 306 -12.39 9.42 -5.60
N LEU A 307 -12.78 8.16 -5.36
CA LEU A 307 -13.67 7.78 -4.25
C LEU A 307 -12.90 7.75 -2.93
N ASP A 308 -11.67 7.23 -2.94
CA ASP A 308 -10.77 7.18 -1.80
C ASP A 308 -10.46 8.60 -1.28
N ARG A 309 -10.25 9.56 -2.19
CA ARG A 309 -10.06 10.98 -1.83
C ARG A 309 -11.29 11.61 -1.17
N GLN A 310 -12.49 11.12 -1.47
CA GLN A 310 -13.75 11.62 -0.90
C GLN A 310 -14.12 10.94 0.42
N GLY A 311 -13.29 10.00 0.92
CA GLY A 311 -13.57 9.23 2.13
C GLY A 311 -14.68 8.20 1.97
N LEU A 312 -15.11 7.93 0.73
CA LEU A 312 -16.13 6.94 0.39
C LEU A 312 -15.45 5.57 0.27
N ARG A 313 -15.13 4.96 1.42
CA ARG A 313 -14.52 3.62 1.48
C ARG A 313 -15.52 2.52 1.16
N THR A 314 -15.08 1.52 0.40
CA THR A 314 -15.59 0.15 0.40
C THR A 314 -14.76 -0.71 1.35
N GLY A 315 -15.42 -1.41 2.28
CA GLY A 315 -14.80 -2.44 3.10
C GLY A 315 -14.43 -3.65 2.24
N GLY A 316 -13.14 -3.85 2.00
CA GLY A 316 -12.62 -5.14 1.56
C GLY A 316 -12.66 -6.11 2.73
N GLN A 317 -13.47 -7.18 2.59
CA GLN A 317 -13.48 -8.31 3.53
C GLN A 317 -12.07 -8.91 3.63
N ASN A 318 -11.41 -8.68 4.76
CA ASN A 318 -10.40 -9.61 5.28
C ASN A 318 -11.05 -10.34 6.44
N GLY A 319 -11.47 -11.58 6.19
CA GLY A 319 -11.84 -12.51 7.25
C GLY A 319 -10.60 -12.83 8.08
N ASN A 320 -10.58 -12.36 9.32
CA ASN A 320 -9.82 -13.02 10.37
C ASN A 320 -10.65 -12.92 11.65
N GLY A 321 -11.26 -14.06 12.02
CA GLY A 321 -12.00 -14.19 13.25
C GLY A 321 -11.06 -14.05 14.44
N ILE A 322 -11.35 -13.12 15.32
CA ILE A 322 -10.88 -13.17 16.70
C ILE A 322 -12.12 -13.14 17.57
N THR A 323 -12.45 -14.32 18.08
CA THR A 323 -13.33 -14.55 19.22
C THR A 323 -12.84 -13.73 20.41
N GLY A 324 -13.62 -12.74 20.82
CA GLY A 324 -13.41 -11.95 22.02
C GLY A 324 -14.63 -12.02 22.93
N ASN A 325 -14.66 -13.06 23.74
CA ASN A 325 -15.61 -13.30 24.82
C ASN A 325 -15.67 -12.10 25.79
N THR A 326 -16.84 -11.49 25.98
CA THR A 326 -17.18 -10.76 27.21
C THR A 326 -18.63 -11.05 27.58
N ALA A 327 -18.82 -12.18 28.28
CA ALA A 327 -19.95 -12.38 29.16
C ALA A 327 -19.69 -11.66 30.50
N ALA A 328 -20.60 -10.79 30.91
CA ALA A 328 -21.19 -10.72 32.26
C ALA A 328 -21.83 -9.34 32.49
N GLY A 329 -23.15 -9.31 32.70
CA GLY A 329 -23.87 -8.09 33.02
C GLY A 329 -25.38 -8.25 32.97
N THR A 330 -25.88 -9.30 33.62
CA THR A 330 -27.30 -9.60 33.79
C THR A 330 -27.99 -8.50 34.61
N VAL A 331 -28.97 -7.80 34.04
CA VAL A 331 -30.13 -7.30 34.82
C VAL A 331 -31.38 -7.46 33.95
N ALA A 332 -32.10 -8.54 34.21
CA ALA A 332 -33.50 -8.66 33.82
C ALA A 332 -34.34 -7.85 34.81
N ASN A 333 -35.32 -7.08 34.32
CA ASN A 333 -36.56 -6.89 35.07
C ASN A 333 -37.76 -6.74 34.13
N HIS A 334 -38.79 -7.51 34.48
CA HIS A 334 -40.06 -7.71 33.78
C HIS A 334 -40.91 -6.44 33.63
N PRO A 335 -41.87 -6.42 32.69
CA PRO A 335 -42.92 -5.41 32.63
C PRO A 335 -44.08 -5.79 33.56
N ALA A 336 -44.58 -4.85 34.35
CA ALA A 336 -45.83 -4.98 35.08
C ALA A 336 -46.80 -3.88 34.67
N ASN A 337 -47.84 -4.33 34.00
CA ASN A 337 -49.08 -3.64 33.66
C ASN A 337 -49.87 -3.36 34.95
N HIS A 338 -50.39 -2.14 35.15
CA HIS A 338 -51.57 -1.93 36.00
C HIS A 338 -52.34 -0.66 35.61
N GLN A 339 -53.65 -0.86 35.48
CA GLN A 339 -54.71 0.06 35.04
C GLN A 339 -55.10 1.14 36.08
N ALA A 340 -55.68 2.24 35.55
CA ALA A 340 -56.78 3.09 36.05
C ALA A 340 -56.57 3.82 37.42
N ASN A 341 -57.11 5.00 37.73
CA ASN A 341 -58.39 5.62 37.36
C ASN A 341 -58.44 7.10 37.88
N HIS A 342 -59.30 7.94 37.27
CA HIS A 342 -59.90 9.21 37.78
C HIS A 342 -58.97 10.41 38.15
N GLN A 343 -59.26 11.70 37.97
CA GLN A 343 -60.44 12.59 37.82
C GLN A 343 -59.93 13.90 37.14
N ALA A 344 -60.58 14.50 36.13
CA ALA A 344 -61.65 15.52 36.17
C ALA A 344 -61.30 16.90 36.80
N ASN A 345 -61.69 17.97 36.08
CA ASN A 345 -61.71 19.43 36.38
C ASN A 345 -60.37 20.20 36.29
N HIS A 346 -60.27 21.42 35.75
CA HIS A 346 -61.26 22.44 35.39
C HIS A 346 -60.66 23.49 34.42
N GLN A 347 -61.49 23.99 33.51
CA GLN A 347 -61.65 25.38 33.02
C GLN A 347 -60.48 26.16 32.39
N GLY A 348 -60.76 26.71 31.20
CA GLY A 348 -60.02 27.78 30.55
C GLY A 348 -60.20 27.74 29.04
#